data_AF-A0A961PGZ3-F1
#
_entry.id   AF-A0A961PGZ3-F1
#
_cell.length_a   1.000
_cell.length_b   1.000
_cell.length_c   1.000
_cell.angle_alpha   90.00
_cell.angle_beta   90.00
_cell.angle_gamma   90.00
#
_symmetry.space_group_name_H-M   'P 1'
#
loop_
_entity.id
_entity.type
_entity.pdbx_description
1 polymer ?
#
loop_
_entity_poly.entity_id
_entity_poly.type
_entity_poly.pdbx_seq_one_letter_code
_entity_poly.pdbx_strand_id
1 'polypeptide(L)'
;MDDFLAFVEAGTSTRPLDDLRTAFDRLLPDGAGVCDTVRDAIRLKRPRSRRCDRRSRAQILEEPGMEPYAELPGIEDVAIEDLRVISAFLSFASARNVAVPTTEDFLTFVEDVTSSRRLRSLKAALTAILPQHPVHLPLDEAIAEKSPARPSRAGAKPRPVAKRRVAQEALPEEWRTLLVNMRFGVMPSLDQRVPAPSVIANMEDVLREYAAVQVAAGEEIAITIAGLRRFLDAKTSASESKGDPQYQNQGNRIATRHTAVMRLRRFATILGLDPLVIAAIRNHENELRKEREDEVPLKFGKLDRLPGLAESWDIARGLLDEAGSQRIAQTRTRLTNEAVVVALWMFLPLRLTDGQLRWGSDIRWDGERYRVDIVTNKATEPLRGRLHPRLTPFLDALILRGIDPAYLDEMRARAMEAELPLFRDVSGRMLAKSYPSKVWRTHFGAGAHIARSRIHTELGALGPEGVEAALALCAQRSPKSHAFYAGQAVRDAQMRESQDLIGEIIDECLAETGNGDEEFWHE
;
A
#
# COMPACT_ATOMS: atom_id res chain seq x y z
N MET A 1 -40.09 -38.17 -12.55
CA MET A 1 -40.30 -36.70 -12.60
C MET A 1 -41.61 -36.35 -11.92
N ASP A 2 -42.72 -36.97 -12.32
CA ASP A 2 -44.05 -36.77 -11.71
C ASP A 2 -44.06 -37.05 -10.20
N ASP A 3 -43.32 -38.05 -9.73
CA ASP A 3 -43.16 -38.32 -8.29
C ASP A 3 -42.49 -37.18 -7.53
N PHE A 4 -41.49 -36.50 -8.13
CA PHE A 4 -40.85 -35.34 -7.51
C PHE A 4 -41.75 -34.11 -7.53
N LEU A 5 -42.63 -33.98 -8.53
CA LEU A 5 -43.60 -32.90 -8.58
C LEU A 5 -44.74 -33.12 -7.58
N ALA A 6 -45.18 -34.38 -7.43
CA ALA A 6 -46.12 -34.83 -6.41
C ALA A 6 -45.53 -34.67 -5.00
N PHE A 7 -44.24 -34.94 -4.80
CA PHE A 7 -43.53 -34.79 -3.52
C PHE A 7 -43.62 -33.38 -2.92
N VAL A 8 -43.79 -32.36 -3.75
CA VAL A 8 -43.86 -30.95 -3.31
C VAL A 8 -45.30 -30.40 -3.29
N GLU A 9 -46.32 -31.25 -3.32
CA GLU A 9 -47.73 -30.88 -3.51
C GLU A 9 -48.24 -29.65 -2.72
N ALA A 10 -49.19 -28.93 -3.35
CA ALA A 10 -49.90 -27.71 -2.93
C ALA A 10 -49.07 -26.45 -2.57
N GLY A 11 -47.79 -26.56 -2.24
CA GLY A 11 -46.94 -25.41 -1.93
C GLY A 11 -46.44 -24.66 -3.17
N THR A 12 -46.42 -23.32 -3.13
CA THR A 12 -45.77 -22.47 -4.16
C THR A 12 -44.24 -22.46 -4.08
N SER A 13 -43.67 -23.08 -3.04
CA SER A 13 -42.23 -23.09 -2.76
C SER A 13 -41.51 -24.23 -3.46
N THR A 14 -40.38 -23.93 -4.10
CA THR A 14 -39.44 -24.94 -4.65
C THR A 14 -38.39 -25.39 -3.64
N ARG A 15 -38.37 -24.79 -2.45
CA ARG A 15 -37.33 -25.01 -1.45
C ARG A 15 -37.12 -26.49 -1.08
N PRO A 16 -38.18 -27.32 -0.93
CA PRO A 16 -37.97 -28.74 -0.63
C PRO A 16 -37.26 -29.50 -1.76
N LEU A 17 -37.49 -29.12 -3.03
CA LEU A 17 -36.74 -29.69 -4.15
C LEU A 17 -35.30 -29.17 -4.21
N ASP A 18 -35.06 -27.89 -3.88
CA ASP A 18 -33.72 -27.31 -3.82
C ASP A 18 -32.87 -27.97 -2.71
N ASP A 19 -33.49 -28.27 -1.57
CA ASP A 19 -32.88 -28.99 -0.45
C ASP A 19 -32.61 -30.46 -0.83
N LEU A 20 -33.55 -31.11 -1.53
CA LEU A 20 -33.39 -32.47 -2.03
C LEU A 20 -32.26 -32.58 -3.06
N ARG A 21 -32.17 -31.61 -3.99
CA ARG A 21 -31.05 -31.50 -4.93
C ARG A 21 -29.73 -31.38 -4.20
N THR A 22 -29.66 -30.51 -3.20
CA THR A 22 -28.43 -30.30 -2.40
C THR A 22 -28.04 -31.57 -1.63
N ALA A 23 -29.01 -32.35 -1.16
CA ALA A 23 -28.76 -33.65 -0.54
C ALA A 23 -28.25 -34.68 -1.57
N PHE A 24 -28.85 -34.75 -2.76
CA PHE A 24 -28.43 -35.66 -3.82
C PHE A 24 -27.04 -35.33 -4.38
N ASP A 25 -26.72 -34.05 -4.60
CA ASP A 25 -25.39 -33.59 -5.03
C ASP A 25 -24.29 -33.97 -3.99
N ARG A 26 -24.65 -34.26 -2.73
CA ARG A 26 -23.70 -34.69 -1.68
C ARG A 26 -23.61 -36.21 -1.52
N LEU A 27 -24.68 -36.92 -1.85
CA LEU A 27 -24.81 -38.35 -1.54
C LEU A 27 -24.63 -39.25 -2.77
N LEU A 28 -24.81 -38.71 -3.97
CA LEU A 28 -24.74 -39.46 -5.22
C LEU A 28 -23.52 -39.05 -6.03
N PRO A 29 -22.95 -39.98 -6.83
CA PRO A 29 -21.85 -39.66 -7.73
C PRO A 29 -22.30 -38.68 -8.83
N ASP A 30 -21.35 -37.90 -9.32
CA ASP A 30 -21.56 -36.93 -10.41
C ASP A 30 -22.17 -37.64 -11.65
N GLY A 31 -23.23 -37.06 -12.20
CA GLY A 31 -23.94 -37.60 -13.37
C GLY A 31 -25.06 -38.60 -13.08
N ALA A 32 -25.43 -38.82 -11.80
CA ALA A 32 -26.62 -39.63 -11.48
C ALA A 32 -27.89 -39.02 -12.09
N GLY A 33 -28.59 -39.77 -12.96
CA GLY A 33 -29.77 -39.27 -13.71
C GLY A 33 -30.93 -38.79 -12.83
N VAL A 34 -30.97 -39.18 -11.55
CA VAL A 34 -31.95 -38.66 -10.58
C VAL A 34 -31.70 -37.19 -10.21
N CYS A 35 -30.43 -36.74 -10.20
CA CYS A 35 -30.10 -35.33 -9.99
C CYS A 35 -30.65 -34.46 -11.11
N ASP A 36 -30.60 -34.95 -12.35
CA ASP A 36 -31.19 -34.26 -13.50
C ASP A 36 -32.71 -34.28 -13.45
N THR A 37 -33.30 -35.40 -13.03
CA THR A 37 -34.76 -35.51 -12.85
C THR A 37 -35.29 -34.54 -11.77
N VAL A 38 -34.57 -34.34 -10.65
CA VAL A 38 -34.92 -33.34 -9.62
C VAL A 38 -34.75 -31.92 -10.15
N ARG A 39 -33.68 -31.64 -10.91
CA ARG A 39 -33.49 -30.33 -11.57
C ARG A 39 -34.65 -30.04 -12.53
N ASP A 40 -35.11 -31.02 -13.28
CA ASP A 40 -36.26 -30.90 -14.19
C ASP A 40 -37.58 -30.66 -13.43
N ALA A 41 -37.79 -31.32 -12.29
CA ALA A 41 -38.93 -31.04 -11.43
C ALA A 41 -38.90 -29.61 -10.84
N ILE A 42 -37.73 -29.13 -10.40
CA ILE A 42 -37.55 -27.73 -9.94
C ILE A 42 -37.88 -26.75 -11.08
N ARG A 43 -37.42 -27.06 -12.30
CA ARG A 43 -37.65 -26.26 -13.51
C ARG A 43 -39.14 -26.21 -13.89
N LEU A 44 -39.88 -27.31 -13.75
CA LEU A 44 -41.30 -27.35 -14.08
C LEU A 44 -42.15 -26.61 -13.04
N LYS A 45 -41.85 -26.79 -11.74
CA LYS A 45 -42.59 -26.17 -10.64
C LYS A 45 -42.36 -24.67 -10.50
N ARG A 46 -41.23 -24.17 -11.02
CA ARG A 46 -40.94 -22.74 -11.13
C ARG A 46 -41.06 -22.32 -12.58
N PRO A 47 -42.28 -22.02 -13.09
CA PRO A 47 -42.40 -21.29 -14.35
C PRO A 47 -41.87 -19.88 -14.09
N ARG A 48 -40.54 -19.72 -14.14
CA ARG A 48 -39.88 -18.43 -14.04
C ARG A 48 -40.42 -17.60 -15.21
N SER A 49 -40.91 -16.41 -14.90
CA SER A 49 -41.35 -15.39 -15.86
C SER A 49 -40.23 -14.85 -16.77
N ARG A 50 -39.10 -15.55 -16.89
CA ARG A 50 -37.99 -15.22 -17.77
C ARG A 50 -37.64 -16.49 -18.55
N ARG A 51 -37.81 -16.43 -19.88
CA ARG A 51 -37.31 -17.42 -20.84
C ARG A 51 -35.88 -17.82 -20.42
N CYS A 52 -35.73 -18.98 -19.78
CA CYS A 52 -34.41 -19.55 -19.57
C CYS A 52 -33.94 -20.05 -20.93
N ASP A 53 -32.84 -19.52 -21.41
CA ASP A 53 -32.14 -20.03 -22.58
C ASP A 53 -31.73 -21.49 -22.32
N ARG A 54 -32.14 -22.39 -23.22
CA ARG A 54 -31.92 -23.84 -23.13
C ARG A 54 -30.98 -24.37 -24.21
N ARG A 55 -30.38 -23.48 -25.02
CA ARG A 55 -29.45 -23.88 -26.08
C ARG A 55 -28.31 -24.72 -25.48
N SER A 56 -27.96 -25.80 -26.17
CA SER A 56 -26.80 -26.65 -25.88
C SER A 56 -25.51 -25.95 -26.31
N ARG A 57 -24.34 -26.46 -25.86
CA ARG A 57 -23.04 -25.92 -26.28
C ARG A 57 -22.91 -25.89 -27.81
N ALA A 58 -23.20 -27.01 -28.48
CA ALA A 58 -23.14 -27.09 -29.95
C ALA A 58 -24.04 -26.05 -30.62
N GLN A 59 -25.30 -25.94 -30.19
CA GLN A 59 -26.22 -24.94 -30.72
C GLN A 59 -25.75 -23.49 -30.52
N ILE A 60 -25.08 -23.19 -29.40
CA ILE A 60 -24.53 -21.84 -29.14
C ILE A 60 -23.33 -21.56 -30.04
N LEU A 61 -22.44 -22.53 -30.23
CA LEU A 61 -21.23 -22.36 -31.04
C LEU A 61 -21.55 -22.25 -32.55
N GLU A 62 -22.68 -22.77 -33.00
CA GLU A 62 -23.18 -22.66 -34.37
C GLU A 62 -23.87 -21.31 -34.68
N GLU A 63 -23.99 -20.40 -33.70
CA GLU A 63 -24.71 -19.14 -33.91
C GLU A 63 -23.93 -18.09 -34.71
N PRO A 64 -24.63 -17.28 -35.54
CA PRO A 64 -24.04 -16.12 -36.19
C PRO A 64 -23.39 -15.18 -35.17
N GLY A 65 -22.08 -14.97 -35.32
CA GLY A 65 -21.23 -14.15 -34.46
C GLY A 65 -20.35 -14.95 -33.47
N MET A 66 -20.63 -16.25 -33.26
CA MET A 66 -19.78 -17.12 -32.43
C MET A 66 -18.64 -17.77 -33.21
N GLU A 67 -18.67 -17.74 -34.55
CA GLU A 67 -17.68 -18.40 -35.42
C GLU A 67 -16.23 -17.99 -35.11
N PRO A 68 -15.90 -16.71 -34.86
CA PRO A 68 -14.53 -16.31 -34.51
C PRO A 68 -14.03 -16.87 -33.17
N TYR A 69 -14.94 -17.31 -32.30
CA TYR A 69 -14.62 -17.76 -30.94
C TYR A 69 -14.67 -19.29 -30.80
N ALA A 70 -15.30 -19.99 -31.74
CA ALA A 70 -15.54 -21.43 -31.67
C ALA A 70 -14.24 -22.26 -31.67
N GLU A 71 -13.17 -21.74 -32.28
CA GLU A 71 -11.87 -22.40 -32.34
C GLU A 71 -10.85 -21.87 -31.31
N LEU A 72 -11.24 -20.89 -30.47
CA LEU A 72 -10.30 -20.30 -29.54
C LEU A 72 -9.93 -21.27 -28.40
N PRO A 73 -8.64 -21.32 -28.00
CA PRO A 73 -8.23 -22.06 -26.82
C PRO A 73 -9.03 -21.63 -25.58
N GLY A 74 -9.58 -22.60 -24.85
CA GLY A 74 -10.35 -22.37 -23.63
C GLY A 74 -11.87 -22.26 -23.82
N ILE A 75 -12.39 -22.25 -25.05
CA ILE A 75 -13.84 -22.25 -25.29
C ILE A 75 -14.54 -23.47 -24.65
N GLU A 76 -13.88 -24.63 -24.66
CA GLU A 76 -14.39 -25.87 -24.04
C GLU A 76 -14.49 -25.78 -22.52
N ASP A 77 -13.61 -25.00 -21.89
CA ASP A 77 -13.56 -24.80 -20.45
C ASP A 77 -14.60 -23.79 -19.93
N VAL A 78 -15.24 -23.02 -20.83
CA VAL A 78 -16.28 -22.05 -20.45
C VAL A 78 -17.54 -22.78 -20.01
N ALA A 79 -18.03 -22.50 -18.80
CA ALA A 79 -19.29 -23.06 -18.33
C ALA A 79 -20.45 -22.70 -19.27
N ILE A 80 -21.38 -23.64 -19.50
CA ILE A 80 -22.48 -23.45 -20.46
C ILE A 80 -23.33 -22.20 -20.18
N GLU A 81 -23.50 -21.83 -18.91
CA GLU A 81 -24.24 -20.61 -18.55
C GLU A 81 -23.49 -19.33 -18.93
N ASP A 82 -22.15 -19.34 -18.85
CA ASP A 82 -21.32 -18.22 -19.28
C ASP A 82 -21.27 -18.13 -20.82
N LEU A 83 -21.28 -19.28 -21.52
CA LEU A 83 -21.42 -19.35 -22.99
C LEU A 83 -22.74 -18.73 -23.49
N ARG A 84 -23.84 -18.96 -22.78
CA ARG A 84 -25.13 -18.33 -23.12
C ARG A 84 -25.07 -16.82 -22.97
N VAL A 85 -24.38 -16.33 -21.93
CA VAL A 85 -24.25 -14.90 -21.69
C VAL A 85 -23.39 -14.23 -22.77
N ILE A 86 -22.30 -14.85 -23.22
CA ILE A 86 -21.50 -14.29 -24.31
C ILE A 86 -22.24 -14.31 -25.65
N SER A 87 -22.94 -15.39 -26.02
CA SER A 87 -23.76 -15.40 -27.25
C SER A 87 -24.85 -14.32 -27.23
N ALA A 88 -25.53 -14.15 -26.09
CA ALA A 88 -26.51 -13.08 -25.91
C ALA A 88 -25.88 -11.68 -26.04
N PHE A 89 -24.66 -11.51 -25.53
CA PHE A 89 -23.93 -10.24 -25.65
C PHE A 89 -23.50 -9.96 -27.10
N LEU A 90 -23.01 -10.96 -27.83
CA LEU A 90 -22.62 -10.80 -29.23
C LEU A 90 -23.82 -10.48 -30.13
N SER A 91 -24.97 -11.11 -29.88
CA SER A 91 -26.23 -10.77 -30.54
C SER A 91 -26.63 -9.32 -30.27
N PHE A 92 -26.50 -8.87 -29.02
CA PHE A 92 -26.74 -7.48 -28.63
C PHE A 92 -25.78 -6.50 -29.33
N ALA A 93 -24.48 -6.82 -29.36
CA ALA A 93 -23.45 -5.99 -29.97
C ALA A 93 -23.67 -5.87 -31.49
N SER A 94 -23.98 -6.99 -32.17
CA SER A 94 -24.29 -7.01 -33.60
C SER A 94 -25.54 -6.19 -33.92
N ALA A 95 -26.63 -6.35 -33.15
CA ALA A 95 -27.87 -5.59 -33.34
C ALA A 95 -27.68 -4.06 -33.19
N ARG A 96 -26.62 -3.63 -32.48
CA ARG A 96 -26.28 -2.22 -32.25
C ARG A 96 -25.06 -1.74 -33.01
N ASN A 97 -24.47 -2.58 -33.86
CA ASN A 97 -23.21 -2.29 -34.58
C ASN A 97 -22.06 -1.86 -33.64
N VAL A 98 -21.98 -2.47 -32.46
CA VAL A 98 -20.91 -2.22 -31.48
C VAL A 98 -19.66 -2.97 -31.92
N ALA A 99 -18.67 -2.24 -32.47
CA ALA A 99 -17.39 -2.82 -32.87
C ALA A 99 -16.44 -3.01 -31.67
N VAL A 100 -16.35 -2.01 -30.79
CA VAL A 100 -15.52 -2.04 -29.57
C VAL A 100 -16.41 -1.70 -28.38
N PRO A 101 -16.76 -2.67 -27.52
CA PRO A 101 -17.65 -2.43 -26.39
C PRO A 101 -17.12 -1.41 -25.39
N THR A 102 -17.96 -0.43 -25.06
CA THR A 102 -17.73 0.56 -24.00
C THR A 102 -18.40 0.15 -22.69
N THR A 103 -18.11 0.88 -21.61
CA THR A 103 -18.75 0.71 -20.30
C THR A 103 -20.27 0.87 -20.41
N GLU A 104 -20.75 1.82 -21.22
CA GLU A 104 -22.17 2.07 -21.48
C GLU A 104 -22.84 0.92 -22.24
N ASP A 105 -22.15 0.29 -23.20
CA ASP A 105 -22.67 -0.88 -23.93
C ASP A 105 -22.93 -2.05 -22.97
N PHE A 106 -21.98 -2.31 -22.06
CA PHE A 106 -22.15 -3.36 -21.05
C PHE A 106 -23.28 -3.05 -20.07
N LEU A 107 -23.39 -1.80 -19.60
CA LEU A 107 -24.47 -1.39 -18.70
C LEU A 107 -25.83 -1.53 -19.38
N THR A 108 -25.92 -1.16 -20.67
CA THR A 108 -27.16 -1.27 -21.43
C THR A 108 -27.53 -2.73 -21.72
N PHE A 109 -26.55 -3.60 -22.00
CA PHE A 109 -26.77 -5.04 -22.14
C PHE A 109 -27.42 -5.69 -20.90
N VAL A 110 -27.20 -5.10 -19.72
CA VAL A 110 -27.73 -5.60 -18.44
C VAL A 110 -28.75 -4.67 -17.79
N GLU A 111 -29.37 -3.79 -18.58
CA GLU A 111 -30.36 -2.83 -18.07
C GLU A 111 -31.57 -3.52 -17.41
N ASP A 112 -32.00 -4.66 -17.96
CA ASP A 112 -33.12 -5.49 -17.48
C ASP A 112 -32.86 -6.23 -16.16
N VAL A 113 -31.62 -6.19 -15.64
CA VAL A 113 -31.23 -6.85 -14.40
C VAL A 113 -30.61 -5.88 -13.40
N THR A 114 -31.00 -6.00 -12.14
CA THR A 114 -30.45 -5.19 -11.04
C THR A 114 -29.09 -5.69 -10.55
N SER A 115 -28.75 -6.96 -10.79
CA SER A 115 -27.51 -7.56 -10.30
C SER A 115 -26.38 -7.53 -11.34
N SER A 116 -25.14 -7.35 -10.89
CA SER A 116 -23.94 -7.49 -11.74
C SER A 116 -23.55 -8.95 -12.08
N ARG A 117 -24.39 -9.94 -11.73
CA ARG A 117 -24.09 -11.37 -11.97
C ARG A 117 -23.91 -11.69 -13.45
N ARG A 118 -24.75 -11.13 -14.33
CA ARG A 118 -24.64 -11.35 -15.79
C ARG A 118 -23.32 -10.79 -16.33
N LEU A 119 -22.92 -9.59 -15.92
CA LEU A 119 -21.61 -9.03 -16.30
C LEU A 119 -20.42 -9.86 -15.78
N ARG A 120 -20.50 -10.40 -14.56
CA ARG A 120 -19.44 -11.29 -14.02
C ARG A 120 -19.34 -12.62 -14.78
N SER A 121 -20.48 -13.16 -15.21
CA SER A 121 -20.56 -14.36 -16.05
C SER A 121 -19.96 -14.08 -17.45
N LEU A 122 -20.31 -12.94 -18.05
CA LEU A 122 -19.67 -12.47 -19.29
C LEU A 122 -18.15 -12.33 -19.13
N LYS A 123 -17.70 -11.74 -18.02
CA LYS A 123 -16.27 -11.59 -17.72
C LYS A 123 -15.58 -12.95 -17.60
N ALA A 124 -16.21 -13.92 -16.94
CA ALA A 124 -15.65 -15.27 -16.80
C ALA A 124 -15.45 -15.93 -18.16
N ALA A 125 -16.46 -15.88 -19.05
CA ALA A 125 -16.35 -16.36 -20.43
C ALA A 125 -15.22 -15.67 -21.19
N LEU A 126 -15.25 -14.33 -21.27
CA LEU A 126 -14.25 -13.56 -22.01
C LEU A 126 -12.83 -13.78 -21.46
N THR A 127 -12.66 -13.96 -20.15
CA THR A 127 -11.34 -14.20 -19.56
C THR A 127 -10.76 -15.55 -20.00
N ALA A 128 -11.61 -16.55 -20.21
CA ALA A 128 -11.20 -17.86 -20.66
C ALA A 128 -10.80 -17.87 -22.14
N ILE A 129 -11.60 -17.24 -23.01
CA ILE A 129 -11.39 -17.29 -24.47
C ILE A 129 -10.50 -16.16 -25.02
N LEU A 130 -10.47 -15.01 -24.35
CA LEU A 130 -9.71 -13.82 -24.73
C LEU A 130 -8.90 -13.32 -23.53
N PRO A 131 -7.96 -14.15 -23.02
CA PRO A 131 -7.11 -13.73 -21.92
C PRO A 131 -6.35 -12.47 -22.32
N GLN A 132 -6.27 -11.49 -21.42
CA GLN A 132 -5.48 -10.25 -21.59
C GLN A 132 -6.00 -9.27 -22.66
N HIS A 133 -7.21 -9.47 -23.20
CA HIS A 133 -7.83 -8.53 -24.16
C HIS A 133 -8.36 -7.25 -23.47
N PRO A 134 -8.27 -6.04 -24.06
CA PRO A 134 -8.66 -4.77 -23.42
C PRO A 134 -10.17 -4.67 -23.09
N VAL A 135 -11.02 -5.51 -23.70
CA VAL A 135 -12.46 -5.58 -23.40
C VAL A 135 -12.77 -5.77 -21.91
N HIS A 136 -11.83 -6.36 -21.16
CA HIS A 136 -11.96 -6.56 -19.71
C HIS A 136 -12.05 -5.24 -18.94
N LEU A 137 -11.49 -4.13 -19.44
CA LEU A 137 -11.48 -2.83 -18.76
C LEU A 137 -12.86 -2.18 -18.68
N PRO A 138 -13.54 -1.86 -19.81
CA PRO A 138 -14.90 -1.32 -19.76
C PRO A 138 -15.88 -2.28 -19.08
N LEU A 139 -15.66 -3.60 -19.19
CA LEU A 139 -16.47 -4.58 -18.48
C LEU A 139 -16.27 -4.52 -16.96
N ASP A 140 -15.04 -4.33 -16.48
CA ASP A 140 -14.76 -4.17 -15.04
C ASP A 140 -15.34 -2.87 -14.48
N GLU A 141 -15.30 -1.79 -15.24
CA GLU A 141 -15.96 -0.54 -14.91
C GLU A 141 -17.48 -0.73 -14.80
N ALA A 142 -18.10 -1.39 -15.79
CA ALA A 142 -19.52 -1.69 -15.76
C ALA A 142 -19.91 -2.61 -14.58
N ILE A 143 -19.07 -3.60 -14.25
CA ILE A 143 -19.27 -4.45 -13.06
C ILE A 143 -19.19 -3.62 -11.79
N ALA A 144 -18.23 -2.71 -11.68
CA ALA A 144 -18.04 -1.87 -10.50
C ALA A 144 -19.24 -0.93 -10.30
N GLU A 145 -19.74 -0.32 -11.37
CA GLU A 145 -20.90 0.57 -11.36
C GLU A 145 -22.21 -0.16 -11.04
N LYS A 146 -22.44 -1.32 -11.68
CA LYS A 146 -23.65 -2.13 -11.46
C LYS A 146 -23.63 -2.90 -10.12
N SER A 147 -22.46 -3.06 -9.50
CA SER A 147 -22.37 -3.77 -8.23
C SER A 147 -22.98 -2.94 -7.10
N PRO A 148 -23.81 -3.53 -6.22
CA PRO A 148 -24.38 -2.78 -5.10
C PRO A 148 -23.25 -2.15 -4.27
N ALA A 149 -23.48 -0.93 -3.78
CA ALA A 149 -22.56 -0.26 -2.89
C ALA A 149 -22.21 -1.22 -1.74
N ARG A 150 -20.90 -1.53 -1.62
CA ARG A 150 -20.41 -2.47 -0.61
C ARG A 150 -20.98 -2.00 0.74
N PRO A 151 -21.67 -2.86 1.52
CA PRO A 151 -22.22 -2.45 2.81
C PRO A 151 -21.09 -1.77 3.59
N SER A 152 -21.37 -0.56 4.08
CA SER A 152 -20.38 0.21 4.82
C SER A 152 -19.88 -0.68 5.97
N ARG A 153 -18.62 -0.51 6.37
CA ARG A 153 -18.09 -1.16 7.57
C ARG A 153 -18.77 -0.65 8.87
N ALA A 154 -19.97 -0.09 8.80
CA ALA A 154 -20.84 0.14 9.95
C ALA A 154 -21.12 -1.22 10.60
N GLY A 155 -20.39 -1.53 11.67
CA GLY A 155 -20.41 -2.84 12.33
C GLY A 155 -19.03 -3.49 12.48
N ALA A 156 -17.97 -2.95 11.86
CA ALA A 156 -16.62 -3.35 12.24
C ALA A 156 -16.41 -2.98 13.71
N LYS A 157 -16.07 -3.97 14.55
CA LYS A 157 -15.79 -3.77 15.98
C LYS A 157 -14.86 -2.55 16.12
N PRO A 158 -15.25 -1.53 16.91
CA PRO A 158 -14.36 -0.41 17.20
C PRO A 158 -13.02 -0.96 17.68
N ARG A 159 -11.93 -0.33 17.23
CA ARG A 159 -10.61 -0.65 17.78
C ARG A 159 -10.73 -0.54 19.31
N PRO A 160 -10.29 -1.54 20.08
CA PRO A 160 -10.37 -1.47 21.52
C PRO A 160 -9.71 -0.18 22.01
N VAL A 161 -10.39 0.52 22.93
CA VAL A 161 -9.91 1.79 23.49
C VAL A 161 -8.50 1.57 24.02
N ALA A 162 -7.57 2.46 23.66
CA ALA A 162 -6.20 2.37 24.12
C ALA A 162 -6.19 2.47 25.65
N LYS A 163 -5.97 1.35 26.34
CA LYS A 163 -6.02 1.20 27.80
C LYS A 163 -5.16 2.20 28.60
N ARG A 164 -4.24 2.93 27.94
CA ARG A 164 -3.27 3.84 28.55
C ARG A 164 -3.67 5.32 28.48
N ARG A 165 -4.87 5.64 28.00
CA ARG A 165 -5.30 7.04 27.80
C ARG A 165 -6.70 7.21 28.36
N VAL A 166 -6.91 8.29 29.11
CA VAL A 166 -8.27 8.71 29.48
C VAL A 166 -9.02 9.26 28.26
N ALA A 167 -10.34 9.39 28.34
CA ALA A 167 -11.12 10.11 27.34
C ALA A 167 -10.71 11.60 27.28
N GLN A 168 -10.97 12.32 26.19
CA GLN A 168 -10.58 13.74 26.09
C GLN A 168 -11.31 14.57 27.16
N GLU A 169 -12.56 14.19 27.45
CA GLU A 169 -13.48 14.80 28.40
C GLU A 169 -13.00 14.68 29.85
N ALA A 170 -12.13 13.71 30.14
CA ALA A 170 -11.54 13.50 31.45
C ALA A 170 -10.30 14.39 31.72
N LEU A 171 -9.86 15.19 30.74
CA LEU A 171 -8.82 16.20 30.96
C LEU A 171 -9.40 17.43 31.68
N PRO A 172 -8.57 18.15 32.46
CA PRO A 172 -8.94 19.44 33.04
C PRO A 172 -9.55 20.38 31.99
N GLU A 173 -10.59 21.12 32.37
CA GLU A 173 -11.33 21.98 31.46
C GLU A 173 -10.44 23.01 30.78
N GLU A 174 -9.56 23.65 31.53
CA GLU A 174 -8.56 24.59 31.00
C GLU A 174 -7.71 23.95 29.90
N TRP A 175 -7.32 22.68 30.07
CA TRP A 175 -6.51 21.98 29.07
C TRP A 175 -7.30 21.69 27.81
N ARG A 176 -8.57 21.27 27.96
CA ARG A 176 -9.48 21.01 26.84
C ARG A 176 -9.72 22.29 26.05
N THR A 177 -10.02 23.39 26.73
CA THR A 177 -10.23 24.70 26.11
C THR A 177 -8.98 25.17 25.37
N LEU A 178 -7.80 25.02 25.95
CA LEU A 178 -6.56 25.40 25.29
C LEU A 178 -6.27 24.55 24.03
N LEU A 179 -6.51 23.24 24.08
CA LEU A 179 -6.40 22.35 22.92
C LEU A 179 -7.37 22.73 21.80
N VAL A 180 -8.60 23.11 22.14
CA VAL A 180 -9.60 23.59 21.19
C VAL A 180 -9.16 24.91 20.57
N ASN A 181 -8.72 25.87 21.37
CA ASN A 181 -8.21 27.16 20.90
C ASN A 181 -7.03 26.98 19.92
N MET A 182 -6.06 26.13 20.26
CA MET A 182 -4.93 25.83 19.37
C MET A 182 -5.39 25.23 18.03
N ARG A 183 -6.43 24.38 18.02
CA ARG A 183 -6.99 23.82 16.77
C ARG A 183 -7.67 24.88 15.91
N PHE A 184 -8.26 25.91 16.53
CA PHE A 184 -8.83 27.06 15.85
C PHE A 184 -7.82 28.16 15.52
N GLY A 185 -6.53 27.94 15.82
CA GLY A 185 -5.47 28.92 15.55
C GLY A 185 -5.40 30.06 16.58
N VAL A 186 -6.06 29.93 17.72
CA VAL A 186 -6.06 30.91 18.80
C VAL A 186 -4.99 30.53 19.83
N MET A 187 -4.06 31.46 20.10
CA MET A 187 -3.01 31.31 21.11
C MET A 187 -3.24 32.28 22.27
N PRO A 188 -2.90 31.91 23.53
CA PRO A 188 -2.99 32.82 24.68
C PRO A 188 -2.10 34.06 24.57
N SER A 189 -1.00 33.96 23.82
CA SER A 189 -0.07 35.07 23.60
C SER A 189 0.18 35.30 22.11
N LEU A 190 0.21 36.57 21.70
CA LEU A 190 0.36 36.99 20.30
C LEU A 190 1.74 36.69 19.71
N ASP A 191 2.76 36.52 20.54
CA ASP A 191 4.13 36.19 20.14
C ASP A 191 4.33 34.69 19.83
N GLN A 192 3.36 33.84 20.18
CA GLN A 192 3.47 32.39 19.98
C GLN A 192 2.82 31.95 18.68
N ARG A 193 3.58 31.21 17.85
CA ARG A 193 3.04 30.54 16.66
C ARG A 193 2.26 29.27 17.05
N VAL A 194 1.07 29.13 16.47
CA VAL A 194 0.23 27.94 16.59
C VAL A 194 1.02 26.69 16.16
N PRO A 195 1.08 25.63 16.97
CA PRO A 195 1.70 24.38 16.56
C PRO A 195 0.96 23.73 15.39
N ALA A 196 1.66 22.97 14.54
CA ALA A 196 1.01 22.24 13.46
C ALA A 196 -0.06 21.25 13.99
N PRO A 197 -1.13 20.94 13.23
CA PRO A 197 -2.22 20.08 13.70
C PRO A 197 -1.76 18.70 14.22
N SER A 198 -0.76 18.10 13.58
CA SER A 198 -0.17 16.82 14.03
C SER A 198 0.59 16.94 15.36
N VAL A 199 1.16 18.11 15.64
CA VAL A 199 1.81 18.42 16.93
C VAL A 199 0.76 18.57 18.02
N ILE A 200 -0.37 19.23 17.74
CA ILE A 200 -1.49 19.37 18.70
C ILE A 200 -2.08 17.99 19.03
N ALA A 201 -2.37 17.17 18.01
CA ALA A 201 -2.87 15.81 18.23
C ALA A 201 -1.90 14.95 19.06
N ASN A 202 -0.59 15.06 18.79
CA ASN A 202 0.42 14.36 19.57
C ASN A 202 0.55 14.88 21.00
N MET A 203 0.38 16.19 21.22
CA MET A 203 0.38 16.82 22.53
C MET A 203 -0.81 16.34 23.37
N GLU A 204 -2.02 16.34 22.81
CA GLU A 204 -3.21 15.78 23.43
C GLU A 204 -3.03 14.30 23.79
N ASP A 205 -2.49 13.49 22.88
CA ASP A 205 -2.21 12.07 23.13
C ASP A 205 -1.32 11.88 24.37
N VAL A 206 -0.29 12.72 24.53
CA VAL A 206 0.61 12.71 25.69
C VAL A 206 -0.12 13.17 26.95
N LEU A 207 -0.93 14.23 26.88
CA LEU A 207 -1.70 14.73 28.03
C LEU A 207 -2.71 13.70 28.52
N ARG A 208 -3.39 12.98 27.62
CA ARG A 208 -4.33 11.90 27.96
C ARG A 208 -3.63 10.68 28.56
N GLU A 209 -2.41 10.38 28.12
CA GLU A 209 -1.58 9.34 28.73
C GLU A 209 -1.09 9.78 30.12
N TYR A 210 -0.64 11.02 30.27
CA TYR A 210 -0.24 11.62 31.54
C TYR A 210 -1.37 11.60 32.57
N ALA A 211 -2.56 12.06 32.18
CA ALA A 211 -3.75 12.07 33.02
C ALA A 211 -4.16 10.66 33.45
N ALA A 212 -4.05 9.65 32.57
CA ALA A 212 -4.31 8.27 32.93
C ALA A 212 -3.38 7.77 34.06
N VAL A 213 -2.11 8.19 34.04
CA VAL A 213 -1.16 7.85 35.11
C VAL A 213 -1.51 8.54 36.42
N GLN A 214 -1.91 9.82 36.40
CA GLN A 214 -2.29 10.52 37.63
C GLN A 214 -3.58 9.90 38.24
N VAL A 215 -4.58 9.62 37.41
CA VAL A 215 -5.83 8.96 37.84
C VAL A 215 -5.55 7.59 38.45
N ALA A 216 -4.68 6.79 37.82
CA ALA A 216 -4.30 5.48 38.35
C ALA A 216 -3.56 5.57 39.69
N ALA A 217 -2.87 6.69 39.96
CA ALA A 217 -2.20 6.96 41.23
C ALA A 217 -3.12 7.60 42.29
N GLY A 218 -4.38 7.92 41.96
CA GLY A 218 -5.27 8.67 42.86
C GLY A 218 -4.88 10.13 43.05
N GLU A 219 -4.12 10.69 42.11
CA GLU A 219 -3.53 12.02 42.18
C GLU A 219 -4.28 13.03 41.30
N GLU A 220 -4.16 14.31 41.65
CA GLU A 220 -4.73 15.39 40.83
C GLU A 220 -4.10 15.44 39.43
N ILE A 221 -4.93 15.73 38.42
CA ILE A 221 -4.46 15.91 37.03
C ILE A 221 -3.89 17.32 36.87
N ALA A 222 -2.71 17.54 37.43
CA ALA A 222 -1.92 18.76 37.28
C ALA A 222 -0.53 18.44 36.73
N ILE A 223 0.07 19.34 35.92
CA ILE A 223 1.45 19.16 35.45
C ILE A 223 2.40 19.59 36.57
N THR A 224 2.99 18.62 37.25
CA THR A 224 3.93 18.82 38.36
C THR A 224 5.20 18.00 38.13
N ILE A 225 6.26 18.30 38.87
CA ILE A 225 7.51 17.52 38.79
C ILE A 225 7.31 16.09 39.32
N ALA A 226 6.55 15.93 40.40
CA ALA A 226 6.17 14.61 40.91
C ALA A 226 5.33 13.83 39.89
N GLY A 227 4.35 14.49 39.26
CA GLY A 227 3.53 13.87 38.23
C GLY A 227 4.31 13.48 36.97
N LEU A 228 5.31 14.29 36.56
CA LEU A 228 6.22 13.93 35.46
C LEU A 228 7.05 12.68 35.78
N ARG A 229 7.60 12.57 36.99
CA ARG A 229 8.34 11.38 37.43
C ARG A 229 7.46 10.14 37.39
N ARG A 230 6.27 10.19 38.02
CA ARG A 230 5.27 9.12 37.95
C ARG A 230 4.94 8.72 36.52
N PHE A 231 4.76 9.69 35.63
CA PHE A 231 4.48 9.43 34.22
C PHE A 231 5.62 8.66 33.52
N LEU A 232 6.88 9.02 33.75
CA LEU A 232 8.02 8.34 33.16
C LEU A 232 8.24 6.95 33.78
N ASP A 233 8.04 6.80 35.08
CA ASP A 233 8.12 5.51 35.78
C ASP A 233 7.05 4.55 35.24
N ALA A 234 5.81 5.02 35.11
CA ALA A 234 4.73 4.24 34.52
C ALA A 234 5.04 3.81 33.08
N LYS A 235 5.67 4.67 32.27
CA LYS A 235 6.10 4.29 30.91
C LYS A 235 7.21 3.22 30.92
N THR A 236 8.11 3.28 31.89
CA THR A 236 9.19 2.31 32.10
C THR A 236 8.61 0.95 32.50
N SER A 237 7.83 0.87 33.57
CA SER A 237 7.21 -0.38 34.04
C SER A 237 6.25 -1.00 33.01
N ALA A 238 5.51 -0.16 32.29
CA ALA A 238 4.60 -0.61 31.24
C ALA A 238 5.33 -1.12 29.98
N SER A 239 6.63 -0.86 29.85
CA SER A 239 7.48 -1.41 28.81
C SER A 239 8.06 -2.77 29.23
N GLU A 240 8.49 -2.90 30.49
CA GLU A 240 9.03 -4.14 31.06
C GLU A 240 7.99 -5.27 31.13
N SER A 241 6.72 -4.91 31.36
CA SER A 241 5.59 -5.84 31.39
C SER A 241 5.15 -6.39 30.02
N LYS A 242 5.76 -5.96 28.91
CA LYS A 242 5.41 -6.48 27.57
C LYS A 242 6.22 -7.75 27.27
N GLY A 243 5.53 -8.90 27.26
CA GLY A 243 6.14 -10.19 26.92
C GLY A 243 6.47 -10.39 25.43
N ASP A 244 5.95 -9.56 24.52
CA ASP A 244 6.23 -9.66 23.09
C ASP A 244 7.59 -9.01 22.75
N PRO A 245 8.59 -9.78 22.27
CA PRO A 245 9.92 -9.27 21.91
C PRO A 245 9.89 -8.11 20.89
N GLN A 246 8.86 -8.06 20.03
CA GLN A 246 8.70 -6.99 19.04
C GLN A 246 8.37 -5.63 19.68
N TYR A 247 7.79 -5.64 20.87
CA TYR A 247 7.35 -4.45 21.60
C TYR A 247 8.07 -4.23 22.93
N GLN A 248 9.05 -5.07 23.25
CA GLN A 248 10.02 -4.79 24.32
C GLN A 248 10.65 -3.41 24.07
N ASN A 249 10.69 -2.56 25.09
CA ASN A 249 11.13 -1.15 25.03
C ASN A 249 10.20 -0.16 24.31
N GLN A 250 9.05 -0.60 23.77
CA GLN A 250 8.10 0.31 23.13
C GLN A 250 7.37 1.18 24.17
N GLY A 251 7.83 2.42 24.29
CA GLY A 251 7.35 3.41 25.27
C GLY A 251 8.44 3.90 26.22
N ASN A 252 9.49 3.11 26.42
CA ASN A 252 10.62 3.42 27.31
C ASN A 252 11.88 3.93 26.57
N ARG A 253 11.92 3.86 25.24
CA ARG A 253 13.01 4.46 24.45
C ARG A 253 13.21 5.93 24.80
N ILE A 254 14.46 6.36 24.91
CA ILE A 254 14.82 7.73 25.25
C ILE A 254 14.19 8.71 24.26
N ALA A 255 14.21 8.41 22.96
CA ALA A 255 13.53 9.22 21.94
C ALA A 255 12.00 9.38 22.17
N THR A 256 11.34 8.36 22.71
CA THR A 256 9.90 8.40 23.02
C THR A 256 9.63 9.20 24.28
N ARG A 257 10.42 8.97 25.34
CA ARG A 257 10.37 9.74 26.59
C ARG A 257 10.63 11.22 26.33
N HIS A 258 11.75 11.55 25.67
CA HIS A 258 12.09 12.91 25.25
C HIS A 258 10.93 13.58 24.51
N THR A 259 10.31 12.88 23.55
CA THR A 259 9.16 13.43 22.81
C THR A 259 7.99 13.75 23.72
N ALA A 260 7.65 12.85 24.65
CA ALA A 260 6.56 13.08 25.60
C ALA A 260 6.86 14.25 26.54
N VAL A 261 8.07 14.31 27.11
CA VAL A 261 8.51 15.43 28.00
C VAL A 261 8.50 16.76 27.24
N MET A 262 9.02 16.80 26.02
CA MET A 262 8.99 17.98 25.15
C MET A 262 7.54 18.47 24.92
N ARG A 263 6.59 17.55 24.70
CA ARG A 263 5.17 17.91 24.51
C ARG A 263 4.54 18.47 25.77
N LEU A 264 4.79 17.84 26.93
CA LEU A 264 4.34 18.34 28.23
C LEU A 264 4.91 19.73 28.51
N ARG A 265 6.22 19.92 28.31
CA ARG A 265 6.86 21.24 28.50
C ARG A 265 6.25 22.30 27.61
N ARG A 266 6.08 22.00 26.31
CA ARG A 266 5.53 22.97 25.36
C ARG A 266 4.10 23.34 25.74
N PHE A 267 3.27 22.37 26.14
CA PHE A 267 1.93 22.65 26.62
C PHE A 267 1.93 23.48 27.91
N ALA A 268 2.74 23.11 28.90
CA ALA A 268 2.91 23.85 30.16
C ALA A 268 3.35 25.30 29.93
N THR A 269 4.20 25.54 28.92
CA THR A 269 4.63 26.88 28.53
C THR A 269 3.47 27.70 27.95
N ILE A 270 2.63 27.09 27.10
CA ILE A 270 1.47 27.77 26.49
C ILE A 270 0.38 28.01 27.55
N LEU A 271 0.20 27.06 28.48
CA LEU A 271 -0.74 27.17 29.59
C LEU A 271 -0.34 28.25 30.61
N GLY A 272 0.92 28.69 30.60
CA GLY A 272 1.41 29.73 31.51
C GLY A 272 1.70 29.21 32.92
N LEU A 273 2.16 27.96 33.06
CA LEU A 273 2.56 27.42 34.36
C LEU A 273 3.78 28.15 34.93
N ASP A 274 4.00 27.96 36.23
CA ASP A 274 5.15 28.50 36.97
C ASP A 274 6.48 28.29 36.20
N PRO A 275 7.25 29.36 35.94
CA PRO A 275 8.56 29.29 35.31
C PRO A 275 9.52 28.26 35.93
N LEU A 276 9.47 28.03 37.25
CA LEU A 276 10.30 27.04 37.93
C LEU A 276 9.93 25.61 37.53
N VAL A 277 8.64 25.31 37.39
CA VAL A 277 8.16 24.02 36.88
C VAL A 277 8.61 23.83 35.43
N ILE A 278 8.43 24.85 34.59
CA ILE A 278 8.85 24.79 33.18
C ILE A 278 10.37 24.57 33.05
N ALA A 279 11.17 25.25 33.88
CA ALA A 279 12.62 25.11 33.90
C ALA A 279 13.05 23.70 34.31
N ALA A 280 12.44 23.13 35.35
CA ALA A 280 12.72 21.77 35.79
C ALA A 280 12.36 20.72 34.71
N ILE A 281 11.22 20.86 34.04
CA ILE A 281 10.87 19.97 32.91
C ILE A 281 11.88 20.12 31.76
N ARG A 282 12.32 21.35 31.47
CA ARG A 282 13.32 21.62 30.42
C ARG A 282 14.67 20.99 30.74
N ASN A 283 15.12 21.05 31.99
CA ASN A 283 16.37 20.42 32.42
C ASN A 283 16.31 18.91 32.17
N HIS A 284 15.20 18.28 32.54
CA HIS A 284 15.00 16.86 32.29
C HIS A 284 14.89 16.51 30.79
N GLU A 285 14.22 17.35 29.98
CA GLU A 285 14.23 17.20 28.52
C GLU A 285 15.66 17.26 27.95
N ASN A 286 16.51 18.15 28.47
CA ASN A 286 17.89 18.29 28.03
C ASN A 286 18.76 17.07 28.42
N GLU A 287 18.54 16.49 29.60
CA GLU A 287 19.18 15.22 30.01
C GLU A 287 18.80 14.10 29.05
N LEU A 288 17.50 13.90 28.80
CA LEU A 288 17.01 12.92 27.82
C LEU A 288 17.53 13.19 26.40
N ARG A 289 17.77 14.46 26.04
CA ARG A 289 18.36 14.81 24.75
C ARG A 289 19.82 14.35 24.67
N LYS A 290 20.61 14.54 25.73
CA LYS A 290 22.00 14.06 25.80
C LYS A 290 22.07 12.54 25.74
N GLU A 291 21.29 11.84 26.57
CA GLU A 291 21.23 10.37 26.56
C GLU A 291 20.80 9.80 25.20
N ARG A 292 19.98 10.55 24.46
CA ARG A 292 19.54 10.15 23.11
C ARG A 292 20.68 10.19 22.09
N GLU A 293 21.69 11.03 22.28
CA GLU A 293 22.85 11.09 21.37
C GLU A 293 23.64 9.77 21.40
N ASP A 294 23.60 9.05 22.53
CA ASP A 294 24.22 7.74 22.72
C ASP A 294 23.31 6.56 22.27
N GLU A 295 22.00 6.76 22.11
CA GLU A 295 21.07 5.71 21.64
C GLU A 295 21.19 5.54 20.11
N VAL A 296 21.77 4.41 19.65
CA VAL A 296 21.76 4.04 18.22
C VAL A 296 20.33 4.01 17.70
N PRO A 297 19.96 4.89 16.74
CA PRO A 297 18.59 4.91 16.24
C PRO A 297 18.20 3.57 15.60
N LEU A 298 17.03 3.03 15.96
CA LEU A 298 16.46 1.78 15.40
C LEU A 298 16.56 1.64 13.88
N LYS A 299 16.50 2.79 13.18
CA LYS A 299 16.59 2.84 11.73
C LYS A 299 17.92 2.30 11.21
N PHE A 300 19.03 2.47 11.93
CA PHE A 300 20.36 2.01 11.49
C PHE A 300 20.54 0.51 11.65
N GLY A 301 20.18 -0.08 12.81
CA GLY A 301 20.25 -1.54 12.95
C GLY A 301 19.31 -2.33 12.02
N LYS A 302 18.28 -1.68 11.45
CA LYS A 302 17.47 -2.27 10.37
C LYS A 302 18.08 -2.05 8.98
N LEU A 303 18.85 -0.98 8.81
CA LEU A 303 19.53 -0.66 7.57
C LEU A 303 20.61 -1.71 7.28
N ASP A 304 21.39 -2.08 8.30
CA ASP A 304 22.48 -3.06 8.19
C ASP A 304 22.00 -4.47 7.84
N ARG A 305 20.72 -4.76 8.07
CA ARG A 305 20.08 -6.03 7.74
C ARG A 305 19.38 -6.02 6.39
N LEU A 306 19.39 -4.89 5.67
CA LEU A 306 18.81 -4.85 4.35
C LEU A 306 19.68 -5.63 3.37
N PRO A 307 19.05 -6.36 2.42
CA PRO A 307 19.77 -6.95 1.30
C PRO A 307 20.47 -5.87 0.47
N GLY A 308 21.52 -6.24 -0.26
CA GLY A 308 22.27 -5.35 -1.17
C GLY A 308 21.39 -4.72 -2.26
N LEU A 309 21.89 -3.69 -2.96
CA LEU A 309 21.07 -2.97 -3.96
C LEU A 309 20.70 -3.91 -5.12
N ALA A 310 21.63 -4.75 -5.55
CA ALA A 310 21.41 -5.78 -6.57
C ALA A 310 20.35 -6.79 -6.12
N GLU A 311 20.49 -7.35 -4.92
CA GLU A 311 19.52 -8.31 -4.37
C GLU A 311 18.11 -7.70 -4.18
N SER A 312 18.04 -6.44 -3.73
CA SER A 312 16.77 -5.71 -3.63
C SER A 312 16.11 -5.49 -5.00
N TRP A 313 16.94 -5.27 -6.03
CA TRP A 313 16.48 -5.17 -7.41
C TRP A 313 15.98 -6.51 -7.94
N ASP A 314 16.67 -7.60 -7.63
CA ASP A 314 16.27 -8.96 -8.01
C ASP A 314 14.96 -9.38 -7.34
N ILE A 315 14.71 -8.94 -6.09
CA ILE A 315 13.40 -9.10 -5.44
C ILE A 315 12.31 -8.37 -6.24
N ALA A 316 12.55 -7.12 -6.66
CA ALA A 316 11.57 -6.37 -7.45
C ALA A 316 11.26 -7.08 -8.77
N ARG A 317 12.29 -7.55 -9.48
CA ARG A 317 12.16 -8.30 -10.73
C ARG A 317 11.42 -9.62 -10.52
N GLY A 318 11.81 -10.42 -9.53
CA GLY A 318 11.17 -11.69 -9.22
C GLY A 318 9.67 -11.53 -8.95
N LEU A 319 9.26 -10.46 -8.24
CA LEU A 319 7.85 -10.15 -8.03
C LEU A 319 7.11 -9.80 -9.33
N LEU A 320 7.77 -9.12 -10.27
CA LEU A 320 7.19 -8.77 -11.56
C LEU A 320 7.05 -10.02 -12.45
N ASP A 321 8.08 -10.87 -12.49
CA ASP A 321 8.08 -12.13 -13.22
C ASP A 321 7.01 -13.09 -12.67
N GLU A 322 6.93 -13.21 -11.33
CA GLU A 322 5.88 -13.99 -10.67
C GLU A 322 4.50 -13.45 -11.05
N ALA A 323 4.30 -12.13 -11.06
CA ALA A 323 3.03 -11.53 -11.47
C ALA A 323 2.62 -11.97 -12.90
N GLY A 324 3.56 -12.02 -13.84
CA GLY A 324 3.32 -12.46 -15.22
C GLY A 324 2.79 -13.89 -15.31
N SER A 325 3.19 -14.77 -14.40
CA SER A 325 2.73 -16.17 -14.34
C SER A 325 1.37 -16.37 -13.65
N GLN A 326 0.87 -15.36 -12.92
CA GLN A 326 -0.34 -15.50 -12.12
C GLN A 326 -1.61 -15.49 -12.98
N ARG A 327 -2.43 -16.54 -12.87
CA ARG A 327 -3.77 -16.62 -13.50
C ARG A 327 -4.81 -15.74 -12.82
N ILE A 328 -4.69 -15.55 -11.50
CA ILE A 328 -5.65 -14.78 -10.71
C ILE A 328 -5.30 -13.28 -10.80
N ALA A 329 -6.19 -12.49 -11.41
CA ALA A 329 -6.01 -11.05 -11.62
C ALA A 329 -5.70 -10.27 -10.32
N GLN A 330 -6.30 -10.67 -9.20
CA GLN A 330 -6.02 -10.06 -7.89
C GLN A 330 -4.59 -10.30 -7.42
N THR A 331 -4.09 -11.53 -7.55
CA THR A 331 -2.72 -11.88 -7.17
C THR A 331 -1.73 -11.18 -8.09
N ARG A 332 -1.99 -11.20 -9.41
CA ARG A 332 -1.20 -10.48 -10.41
C ARG A 332 -1.09 -9.00 -10.07
N THR A 333 -2.23 -8.33 -9.89
CA THR A 333 -2.29 -6.89 -9.56
C THR A 333 -1.53 -6.57 -8.26
N ARG A 334 -1.68 -7.42 -7.23
CA ARG A 334 -0.94 -7.26 -5.97
C ARG A 334 0.56 -7.34 -6.20
N LEU A 335 1.04 -8.41 -6.85
CA LEU A 335 2.48 -8.62 -7.09
C LEU A 335 3.07 -7.53 -7.97
N THR A 336 2.39 -7.10 -9.04
CA THR A 336 2.83 -5.96 -9.86
C THR A 336 2.95 -4.69 -9.02
N ASN A 337 1.96 -4.38 -8.17
CA ASN A 337 2.05 -3.23 -7.27
C ASN A 337 3.22 -3.36 -6.28
N GLU A 338 3.48 -4.55 -5.74
CA GLU A 338 4.61 -4.80 -4.83
C GLU A 338 5.96 -4.62 -5.54
N ALA A 339 6.13 -5.21 -6.72
CA ALA A 339 7.30 -5.07 -7.57
C ALA A 339 7.64 -3.60 -7.82
N VAL A 340 6.65 -2.81 -8.26
CA VAL A 340 6.87 -1.40 -8.56
C VAL A 340 7.11 -0.58 -7.30
N VAL A 341 6.47 -0.89 -6.17
CA VAL A 341 6.77 -0.19 -4.91
C VAL A 341 8.23 -0.40 -4.50
N VAL A 342 8.76 -1.62 -4.63
CA VAL A 342 10.18 -1.90 -4.32
C VAL A 342 11.07 -1.12 -5.27
N ALA A 343 10.90 -1.31 -6.59
CA ALA A 343 11.71 -0.65 -7.61
C ALA A 343 11.66 0.88 -7.51
N LEU A 344 10.46 1.46 -7.43
CA LEU A 344 10.27 2.91 -7.39
C LEU A 344 10.90 3.52 -6.14
N TRP A 345 10.77 2.92 -4.95
CA TRP A 345 11.38 3.50 -3.74
C TRP A 345 12.92 3.38 -3.71
N MET A 346 13.52 2.50 -4.51
CA MET A 346 14.97 2.45 -4.68
C MET A 346 15.48 3.64 -5.50
N PHE A 347 14.77 4.04 -6.55
CA PHE A 347 15.15 5.18 -7.40
C PHE A 347 14.58 6.50 -6.94
N LEU A 348 13.47 6.47 -6.21
CA LEU A 348 12.72 7.65 -5.79
C LEU A 348 12.18 7.42 -4.38
N PRO A 349 13.00 7.65 -3.34
CA PRO A 349 12.68 7.28 -1.96
C PRO A 349 11.71 8.30 -1.34
N LEU A 350 10.46 8.28 -1.80
CA LEU A 350 9.40 9.19 -1.42
C LEU A 350 8.98 9.00 0.04
N ARG A 351 8.46 10.07 0.67
CA ARG A 351 7.69 9.88 1.90
C ARG A 351 6.34 9.25 1.54
N LEU A 352 5.75 8.52 2.48
CA LEU A 352 4.48 7.82 2.27
C LEU A 352 3.35 8.70 1.75
N THR A 353 3.24 9.96 2.23
CA THR A 353 2.22 10.89 1.72
C THR A 353 2.49 11.29 0.27
N ASP A 354 3.76 11.47 -0.08
CA ASP A 354 4.19 11.86 -1.45
C ASP A 354 4.05 10.67 -2.43
N GLY A 355 3.88 9.45 -1.92
CA GLY A 355 3.71 8.23 -2.73
C GLY A 355 2.28 7.97 -3.24
N GLN A 356 1.33 8.87 -3.02
CA GLN A 356 -0.04 8.77 -3.54
C GLN A 356 -0.12 9.36 -4.96
N LEU A 357 0.71 8.81 -5.85
CA LEU A 357 0.93 9.32 -7.20
C LEU A 357 -0.23 8.98 -8.14
N ARG A 358 -0.40 9.81 -9.17
CA ARG A 358 -1.33 9.65 -10.28
C ARG A 358 -0.62 9.71 -11.63
N TRP A 359 -1.11 8.92 -12.57
CA TRP A 359 -0.77 9.10 -13.98
C TRP A 359 -1.29 10.46 -14.46
N GLY A 360 -0.66 11.03 -15.47
CA GLY A 360 -1.12 12.28 -16.10
C GLY A 360 -0.76 13.53 -15.31
N SER A 361 -0.99 13.56 -14.00
CA SER A 361 -0.60 14.69 -13.15
C SER A 361 0.81 14.53 -12.57
N ASP A 362 1.07 13.44 -11.85
CA ASP A 362 2.34 13.24 -11.15
C ASP A 362 3.40 12.47 -11.95
N ILE A 363 2.94 11.49 -12.76
CA ILE A 363 3.79 10.65 -13.61
C ILE A 363 3.29 10.73 -15.05
N ARG A 364 4.16 11.10 -15.99
CA ARG A 364 3.84 11.28 -17.41
C ARG A 364 4.76 10.49 -18.32
N TRP A 365 4.28 10.06 -19.48
CA TRP A 365 5.11 9.52 -20.56
C TRP A 365 5.42 10.64 -21.55
N ASP A 366 6.69 10.88 -21.87
CA ASP A 366 7.11 11.95 -22.81
C ASP A 366 7.37 11.44 -24.25
N GLY A 367 6.96 10.21 -24.55
CA GLY A 367 7.24 9.53 -25.83
C GLY A 367 8.48 8.64 -25.76
N GLU A 368 9.42 8.93 -24.85
CA GLU A 368 10.67 8.19 -24.70
C GLU A 368 10.79 7.56 -23.30
N ARG A 369 10.44 8.33 -22.26
CA ARG A 369 10.60 7.92 -20.86
C ARG A 369 9.46 8.42 -19.99
N TYR A 370 9.29 7.76 -18.86
CA TYR A 370 8.46 8.30 -17.78
C TYR A 370 9.16 9.47 -17.12
N ARG A 371 8.35 10.45 -16.69
CA ARG A 371 8.77 11.63 -15.93
C ARG A 371 7.96 11.72 -14.65
N VAL A 372 8.58 12.24 -13.61
CA VAL A 372 7.90 12.64 -12.38
C VAL A 372 7.81 14.16 -12.32
N ASP A 373 6.68 14.68 -11.85
CA ASP A 373 6.45 16.08 -11.52
C ASP A 373 5.54 16.17 -10.29
N ILE A 374 6.16 16.26 -9.10
CA ILE A 374 5.41 16.38 -7.84
C ILE A 374 5.96 17.49 -6.98
N VAL A 375 5.14 17.98 -6.04
CA VAL A 375 5.57 18.87 -4.95
C VAL A 375 5.49 18.10 -3.64
N THR A 376 6.60 17.98 -2.93
CA THR A 376 6.65 17.18 -1.69
C THR A 376 5.90 17.84 -0.54
N ASN A 377 5.12 17.08 0.22
CA ASN A 377 4.19 17.62 1.22
C ASN A 377 4.87 18.33 2.41
N LYS A 378 6.07 17.90 2.81
CA LYS A 378 6.71 18.42 4.04
C LYS A 378 7.59 19.64 3.77
N ALA A 379 8.26 19.66 2.62
CA ALA A 379 9.23 20.70 2.29
C ALA A 379 8.70 21.65 1.20
N THR A 380 7.57 21.30 0.58
CA THR A 380 6.99 22.02 -0.57
C THR A 380 7.99 22.12 -1.72
N GLU A 381 8.87 21.12 -1.81
CA GLU A 381 9.96 21.09 -2.79
C GLU A 381 9.51 20.34 -4.04
N PRO A 382 9.70 20.91 -5.24
CA PRO A 382 9.41 20.23 -6.48
C PRO A 382 10.42 19.11 -6.71
N LEU A 383 9.92 17.95 -7.10
CA LEU A 383 10.72 16.82 -7.57
C LEU A 383 10.28 16.53 -9.01
N ARG A 384 11.16 16.92 -9.94
CA ARG A 384 10.88 16.94 -11.38
C ARG A 384 12.02 16.28 -12.14
N GLY A 385 11.69 15.48 -13.14
CA GLY A 385 12.69 14.94 -14.05
C GLY A 385 12.28 13.65 -14.73
N ARG A 386 13.16 13.14 -15.60
CA ARG A 386 13.04 11.82 -16.21
C ARG A 386 13.32 10.76 -15.15
N LEU A 387 12.46 9.74 -15.09
CA LEU A 387 12.69 8.54 -14.31
C LEU A 387 13.74 7.67 -14.99
N HIS A 388 14.45 6.89 -14.19
CA HIS A 388 15.49 6.00 -14.70
C HIS A 388 14.88 4.92 -15.62
N PRO A 389 15.48 4.59 -16.79
CA PRO A 389 14.91 3.66 -17.77
C PRO A 389 14.61 2.26 -17.22
N ARG A 390 15.35 1.82 -16.20
CA ARG A 390 15.09 0.54 -15.52
C ARG A 390 13.70 0.47 -14.88
N LEU A 391 13.05 1.60 -14.59
CA LEU A 391 11.68 1.64 -14.07
C LEU A 391 10.62 1.44 -15.15
N THR A 392 10.95 1.62 -16.44
CA THR A 392 9.98 1.56 -17.54
C THR A 392 9.21 0.24 -17.57
N PRO A 393 9.83 -0.95 -17.52
CA PRO A 393 9.09 -2.22 -17.54
C PRO A 393 8.12 -2.38 -16.35
N PHE A 394 8.47 -1.84 -15.19
CA PHE A 394 7.62 -1.87 -14.00
C PHE A 394 6.39 -0.95 -14.18
N LEU A 395 6.63 0.27 -14.67
CA LEU A 395 5.58 1.25 -14.92
C LEU A 395 4.63 0.80 -16.03
N ASP A 396 5.16 0.21 -17.10
CA ASP A 396 4.39 -0.41 -18.18
C ASP A 396 3.49 -1.52 -17.65
N ALA A 397 4.01 -2.39 -16.79
CA ALA A 397 3.22 -3.44 -16.16
C ALA A 397 2.08 -2.90 -15.28
N LEU A 398 2.25 -1.75 -14.61
CA LEU A 398 1.15 -1.09 -13.89
C LEU A 398 0.07 -0.51 -14.80
N ILE A 399 0.45 -0.08 -16.00
CA ILE A 399 -0.50 0.41 -17.00
C ILE A 399 -1.26 -0.77 -17.60
N LEU A 400 -0.53 -1.78 -18.10
CA LEU A 400 -1.10 -2.95 -18.74
C LEU A 400 -1.92 -3.81 -17.79
N ARG A 401 -1.51 -3.98 -16.52
CA ARG A 401 -2.18 -4.85 -15.54
C ARG A 401 -2.38 -6.29 -16.04
N GLY A 402 -1.47 -6.75 -16.91
CA GLY A 402 -1.54 -8.06 -17.57
C GLY A 402 -2.50 -8.11 -18.76
N ILE A 403 -2.81 -6.96 -19.36
CA ILE A 403 -3.29 -6.82 -20.74
C ILE A 403 -2.08 -6.99 -21.68
N ASP A 404 -2.35 -7.44 -22.91
CA ASP A 404 -1.32 -7.65 -23.93
C ASP A 404 -0.51 -6.36 -24.21
N PRO A 405 0.83 -6.43 -24.32
CA PRO A 405 1.70 -5.28 -24.60
C PRO A 405 1.36 -4.50 -25.87
N ALA A 406 0.66 -5.08 -26.85
CA ALA A 406 0.20 -4.38 -28.05
C ALA A 406 -0.71 -3.18 -27.74
N TYR A 407 -1.37 -3.17 -26.58
CA TYR A 407 -2.24 -2.08 -26.13
C TYR A 407 -1.54 -1.05 -25.25
N LEU A 408 -0.22 -1.15 -25.06
CA LEU A 408 0.50 -0.31 -24.11
C LEU A 408 0.30 1.19 -24.36
N ASP A 409 0.36 1.63 -25.61
CA ASP A 409 0.22 3.06 -25.94
C ASP A 409 -1.20 3.58 -25.72
N GLU A 410 -2.22 2.80 -26.09
CA GLU A 410 -3.62 3.11 -25.81
C GLU A 410 -3.86 3.18 -24.29
N MET A 411 -3.37 2.18 -23.55
CA MET A 411 -3.52 2.10 -22.09
C MET A 411 -2.75 3.23 -21.38
N ARG A 412 -1.60 3.64 -21.91
CA ARG A 412 -0.87 4.81 -21.45
C ARG A 412 -1.72 6.07 -21.63
N ALA A 413 -2.22 6.32 -22.84
CA ALA A 413 -3.04 7.49 -23.13
C ALA A 413 -4.26 7.56 -22.19
N ARG A 414 -5.01 6.46 -22.07
CA ARG A 414 -6.18 6.36 -21.18
C ARG A 414 -5.82 6.61 -19.71
N ALA A 415 -4.73 6.01 -19.21
CA ALA A 415 -4.33 6.17 -17.82
C ALA A 415 -3.95 7.62 -17.49
N MET A 416 -3.26 8.29 -18.42
CA MET A 416 -2.83 9.67 -18.29
C MET A 416 -4.01 10.65 -18.37
N GLU A 417 -4.89 10.47 -19.34
CA GLU A 417 -6.08 11.32 -19.53
C GLU A 417 -7.04 11.24 -18.33
N ALA A 418 -7.29 10.02 -17.82
CA ALA A 418 -8.18 9.82 -16.68
C ALA A 418 -7.51 10.04 -15.30
N GLU A 419 -6.25 10.51 -15.28
CA GLU A 419 -5.42 10.71 -14.09
C GLU A 419 -5.50 9.57 -13.06
N LEU A 420 -5.40 8.33 -13.55
CA LEU A 420 -5.65 7.16 -12.73
C LEU A 420 -4.60 7.04 -11.60
N PRO A 421 -4.98 6.53 -10.41
CA PRO A 421 -4.01 6.25 -9.35
C PRO A 421 -2.90 5.30 -9.82
N LEU A 422 -1.64 5.62 -9.52
CA LEU A 422 -0.48 4.79 -9.87
C LEU A 422 -0.62 3.38 -9.25
N PHE A 423 -0.89 3.35 -7.94
CA PHE A 423 -1.13 2.13 -7.18
C PHE A 423 -2.63 1.95 -6.93
N ARG A 424 -3.24 1.01 -7.63
CA ARG A 424 -4.66 0.69 -7.53
C ARG A 424 -4.91 -0.79 -7.23
N ASP A 425 -6.01 -1.08 -6.55
CA ASP A 425 -6.51 -2.45 -6.44
C ASP A 425 -7.22 -2.89 -7.73
N VAL A 426 -7.72 -4.13 -7.76
CA VAL A 426 -8.46 -4.69 -8.90
C VAL A 426 -9.77 -3.96 -9.22
N SER A 427 -10.27 -3.13 -8.30
CA SER A 427 -11.46 -2.30 -8.52
C SER A 427 -11.12 -0.88 -8.99
N GLY A 428 -9.84 -0.62 -9.28
CA GLY A 428 -9.36 0.69 -9.72
C GLY A 428 -9.16 1.70 -8.59
N ARG A 429 -9.45 1.34 -7.34
CA ARG A 429 -9.32 2.28 -6.20
C ARG A 429 -7.87 2.45 -5.79
N MET A 430 -7.51 3.69 -5.47
CA MET A 430 -6.18 4.01 -4.94
C MET A 430 -5.88 3.21 -3.65
N LEU A 431 -4.70 2.62 -3.60
CA LEU A 431 -4.22 1.92 -2.40
C LEU A 431 -3.85 2.92 -1.30
N ALA A 432 -4.06 2.52 -0.05
CA ALA A 432 -3.81 3.37 1.11
C ALA A 432 -2.37 3.89 1.17
N LYS A 433 -2.17 5.12 1.67
CA LYS A 433 -0.85 5.75 1.87
C LYS A 433 0.20 4.90 2.61
N SER A 434 -0.23 3.97 3.46
CA SER A 434 0.66 3.07 4.19
C SER A 434 1.11 1.84 3.39
N TYR A 435 0.53 1.62 2.20
CA TYR A 435 0.80 0.46 1.35
C TYR A 435 2.29 0.28 1.05
N PRO A 436 3.06 1.31 0.65
CA PRO A 436 4.49 1.13 0.44
C PRO A 436 5.23 0.59 1.66
N SER A 437 4.90 1.08 2.85
CA SER A 437 5.46 0.55 4.11
C SER A 437 4.97 -0.84 4.49
N LYS A 438 3.83 -1.30 3.96
CA LYS A 438 3.41 -2.69 4.10
C LYS A 438 4.29 -3.58 3.23
N VAL A 439 4.44 -3.25 1.94
CA VAL A 439 5.28 -3.98 0.98
C VAL A 439 6.71 -4.09 1.46
N TRP A 440 7.32 -2.97 1.84
CA TRP A 440 8.69 -2.97 2.34
C TRP A 440 8.86 -3.81 3.61
N ARG A 441 7.84 -3.89 4.47
CA ARG A 441 7.92 -4.72 5.68
C ARG A 441 7.83 -6.20 5.33
N THR A 442 6.99 -6.55 4.35
CA THR A 442 6.87 -7.93 3.85
C THR A 442 8.21 -8.43 3.30
N HIS A 443 8.88 -7.61 2.47
CA HIS A 443 10.07 -8.06 1.73
C HIS A 443 11.39 -7.76 2.44
N PHE A 444 11.43 -6.78 3.34
CA PHE A 444 12.68 -6.31 3.98
C PHE A 444 12.61 -6.18 5.51
N GLY A 445 11.48 -6.51 6.16
CA GLY A 445 11.31 -6.35 7.62
C GLY A 445 11.30 -4.88 8.13
N ALA A 446 11.32 -3.91 7.22
CA ALA A 446 11.41 -2.48 7.50
C ALA A 446 10.32 -1.67 6.78
N GLY A 447 10.01 -0.46 7.26
CA GLY A 447 9.07 0.43 6.56
C GLY A 447 9.77 1.14 5.39
N ALA A 448 9.02 1.59 4.39
CA ALA A 448 9.57 2.16 3.15
C ALA A 448 10.43 3.43 3.35
N HIS A 449 10.29 4.12 4.49
CA HIS A 449 11.19 5.23 4.83
C HIS A 449 12.65 4.81 4.98
N ILE A 450 12.94 3.53 5.20
CA ILE A 450 14.32 3.03 5.25
C ILE A 450 15.06 3.23 3.94
N ALA A 451 14.36 3.24 2.80
CA ALA A 451 14.93 3.48 1.48
C ALA A 451 15.69 4.82 1.42
N ARG A 452 15.19 5.85 2.11
CA ARG A 452 15.86 7.15 2.20
C ARG A 452 17.18 7.07 2.95
N SER A 453 17.17 6.40 4.10
CA SER A 453 18.38 6.18 4.88
C SER A 453 19.41 5.38 4.09
N ARG A 454 18.96 4.36 3.36
CA ARG A 454 19.79 3.60 2.45
C ARG A 454 20.44 4.47 1.39
N ILE A 455 19.67 5.27 0.66
CA ILE A 455 20.22 6.15 -0.37
C ILE A 455 21.28 7.11 0.19
N HIS A 456 21.06 7.66 1.39
CA HIS A 456 22.10 8.48 2.03
C HIS A 456 23.37 7.71 2.38
N THR A 457 23.26 6.44 2.79
CA THR A 457 24.43 5.60 3.08
C THR A 457 25.16 5.20 1.80
N GLU A 458 24.43 4.68 0.80
CA GLU A 458 25.01 4.16 -0.45
C GLU A 458 25.62 5.28 -1.28
N LEU A 459 24.92 6.40 -1.47
CA LEU A 459 25.49 7.54 -2.21
C LEU A 459 26.48 8.32 -1.35
N GLY A 460 26.26 8.44 -0.03
CA GLY A 460 27.21 9.13 0.84
C GLY A 460 28.59 8.47 0.87
N ALA A 461 28.67 7.15 0.60
CA ALA A 461 29.93 6.44 0.42
C ALA A 461 30.75 6.95 -0.78
N LEU A 462 30.14 7.68 -1.71
CA LEU A 462 30.79 8.33 -2.87
C LEU A 462 31.30 9.74 -2.54
N GLY A 463 31.37 10.10 -1.25
CA GLY A 463 31.87 11.40 -0.81
C GLY A 463 30.85 12.55 -0.93
N PRO A 464 31.32 13.81 -0.93
CA PRO A 464 30.47 14.99 -0.85
C PRO A 464 29.42 15.09 -1.98
N GLU A 465 29.80 14.77 -3.21
CA GLU A 465 28.88 14.80 -4.37
C GLU A 465 27.73 13.79 -4.21
N GLY A 466 28.04 12.61 -3.69
CA GLY A 466 27.04 11.59 -3.40
C GLY A 466 26.07 12.00 -2.28
N VAL A 467 26.55 12.74 -1.27
CA VAL A 467 25.67 13.33 -0.24
C VAL A 467 24.71 14.35 -0.85
N GLU A 468 25.19 15.24 -1.73
CA GLU A 468 24.35 16.20 -2.45
C GLU A 468 23.32 15.50 -3.34
N ALA A 469 23.75 14.48 -4.09
CA ALA A 469 22.87 13.66 -4.91
C ALA A 469 21.78 12.99 -4.07
N ALA A 470 22.12 12.44 -2.91
CA ALA A 470 21.17 11.85 -1.98
C ALA A 470 20.15 12.87 -1.46
N LEU A 471 20.61 14.07 -1.07
CA LEU A 471 19.75 15.17 -0.59
C LEU A 471 18.78 15.62 -1.68
N ALA A 472 19.27 15.80 -2.92
CA ALA A 472 18.47 16.17 -4.08
C ALA A 472 17.41 15.10 -4.38
N LEU A 473 17.81 13.82 -4.46
CA LEU A 473 16.90 12.70 -4.71
C LEU A 473 15.83 12.56 -3.62
N CYS A 474 16.18 12.94 -2.40
CA CYS A 474 15.30 12.94 -1.25
C CYS A 474 14.45 14.22 -1.10
N ALA A 475 14.63 15.23 -1.97
CA ALA A 475 14.03 16.56 -1.83
C ALA A 475 14.27 17.18 -0.44
N GLN A 476 15.52 17.19 0.01
CA GLN A 476 15.96 17.76 1.30
C GLN A 476 16.88 18.95 1.07
N ARG A 477 16.57 20.10 1.69
CA ARG A 477 17.41 21.31 1.61
C ARG A 477 17.88 21.85 2.96
N SER A 478 17.44 21.26 4.07
CA SER A 478 17.77 21.83 5.38
C SER A 478 19.27 21.63 5.68
N PRO A 479 20.01 22.67 6.10
CA PRO A 479 21.41 22.56 6.51
C PRO A 479 21.64 21.50 7.58
N LYS A 480 20.65 21.30 8.47
CA LYS A 480 20.70 20.26 9.51
C LYS A 480 20.67 18.83 8.95
N SER A 481 19.91 18.58 7.88
CA SER A 481 19.88 17.24 7.25
C SER A 481 21.17 17.00 6.47
N HIS A 482 21.70 18.05 5.84
CA HIS A 482 23.00 18.03 5.18
C HIS A 482 24.10 17.65 6.18
N ALA A 483 24.26 18.41 7.26
CA ALA A 483 25.27 18.15 8.29
C ALA A 483 25.14 16.75 8.91
N PHE A 484 23.92 16.25 9.11
CA PHE A 484 23.68 14.92 9.66
C PHE A 484 24.23 13.78 8.76
N TYR A 485 24.09 13.91 7.44
CA TYR A 485 24.54 12.86 6.50
C TYR A 485 25.96 13.09 5.99
N ALA A 486 26.39 14.34 5.84
CA ALA A 486 27.75 14.68 5.44
C ALA A 486 28.78 14.22 6.49
N GLY A 487 28.49 14.41 7.79
CA GLY A 487 29.48 14.26 8.85
C GLY A 487 30.11 12.87 8.95
N GLN A 488 29.33 11.79 8.85
CA GLN A 488 29.87 10.42 8.95
C GLN A 488 30.29 9.86 7.59
N ALA A 489 29.44 10.02 6.57
CA ALA A 489 29.67 9.42 5.27
C ALA A 489 30.91 10.00 4.56
N VAL A 490 31.16 11.32 4.68
CA VAL A 490 32.34 11.95 4.09
C VAL A 490 33.61 11.49 4.80
N ARG A 491 33.60 11.34 6.13
CA ARG A 491 34.76 10.81 6.87
C ARG A 491 35.08 9.37 6.47
N ASP A 492 34.06 8.52 6.35
CA ASP A 492 34.24 7.12 5.96
C ASP A 492 34.65 6.94 4.48
N ALA A 493 34.22 7.86 3.60
CA ALA A 493 34.65 7.91 2.20
C ALA A 493 36.10 8.39 2.08
N GLN A 494 36.45 9.49 2.75
CA GLN A 494 37.82 10.03 2.78
C GLN A 494 38.82 9.03 3.35
N MET A 495 38.42 8.28 4.40
CA MET A 495 39.27 7.24 4.96
C MET A 495 39.53 6.12 3.95
N ARG A 496 38.52 5.68 3.19
CA ARG A 496 38.69 4.67 2.14
C ARG A 496 39.55 5.17 1.00
N GLU A 497 39.27 6.36 0.47
CA GLU A 497 40.08 6.99 -0.57
C GLU A 497 41.54 7.15 -0.12
N SER A 498 41.78 7.49 1.14
CA SER A 498 43.14 7.56 1.69
C SER A 498 43.80 6.18 1.79
N GLN A 499 43.06 5.11 2.10
CA GLN A 499 43.59 3.74 2.11
C GLN A 499 43.90 3.25 0.70
N ASP A 500 43.03 3.53 -0.27
CA ASP A 500 43.23 3.19 -1.67
C ASP A 500 44.46 3.92 -2.24
N LEU A 501 44.62 5.22 -1.95
CA LEU A 501 45.79 6.00 -2.34
C LEU A 501 47.09 5.48 -1.71
N ILE A 502 47.06 5.06 -0.43
CA ILE A 502 48.23 4.42 0.19
C ILE A 502 48.55 3.09 -0.51
N GLY A 503 47.52 2.32 -0.88
CA GLY A 503 47.69 1.10 -1.68
C GLY A 503 48.39 1.39 -3.01
N GLU A 504 47.93 2.40 -3.75
CA GLU A 504 48.54 2.84 -5.02
C GLU A 504 50.01 3.27 -4.83
N ILE A 505 50.32 4.04 -3.77
CA ILE A 505 51.70 4.45 -3.46
C ILE A 505 52.58 3.23 -3.12
N ILE A 506 52.06 2.27 -2.36
CA ILE A 506 52.79 1.04 -2.03
C ILE A 506 53.05 0.23 -3.30
N ASP A 507 52.05 0.07 -4.16
CA ASP A 507 52.18 -0.66 -5.43
C ASP A 507 53.20 0.02 -6.36
N GLU A 508 53.23 1.35 -6.42
CA GLU A 508 54.22 2.13 -7.17
C GLU A 508 55.64 1.94 -6.60
N CYS A 509 55.84 2.05 -5.29
CA CYS A 509 57.13 1.81 -4.64
C CYS A 509 57.64 0.36 -4.83
N LEU A 510 56.73 -0.63 -4.82
CA LEU A 510 57.08 -2.03 -5.05
C LEU A 510 57.43 -2.29 -6.53
N ALA A 511 56.76 -1.60 -7.46
CA ALA A 511 57.10 -1.66 -8.89
C ALA A 511 58.47 -1.02 -9.21
N GLU A 512 58.86 0.04 -8.50
CA GLU A 512 60.17 0.69 -8.66
C GLU A 512 61.32 -0.16 -8.08
N THR A 513 61.08 -0.89 -6.98
CA THR A 513 62.08 -1.78 -6.36
C THR A 513 62.18 -3.13 -7.05
N GLY A 514 61.08 -3.63 -7.63
CA GLY A 514 61.03 -4.90 -8.37
C GLY A 514 61.80 -4.92 -9.71
N ASN A 515 62.31 -3.79 -10.19
CA ASN A 515 63.19 -3.71 -11.38
C ASN A 515 64.69 -3.71 -11.03
N GLY A 516 65.07 -3.79 -9.75
CA GLY A 516 66.47 -3.70 -9.30
C GLY A 516 67.09 -4.97 -8.69
N ASP A 517 66.28 -5.97 -8.30
CA ASP A 517 66.72 -7.05 -7.40
C ASP A 517 66.76 -8.46 -8.04
N GLU A 518 66.86 -8.58 -9.37
CA GLU A 518 67.25 -9.86 -10.01
C GLU A 518 68.77 -10.06 -10.16
N GLU A 519 69.61 -9.06 -9.84
CA GLU A 519 71.06 -9.15 -10.05
C GLU A 519 71.91 -9.34 -8.77
N PHE A 520 71.32 -9.36 -7.56
CA PHE A 520 72.09 -9.38 -6.30
C PHE A 520 72.14 -10.73 -5.54
N TRP A 521 71.57 -11.82 -6.10
CA TRP A 521 71.63 -13.16 -5.48
C TRP A 521 72.37 -14.22 -6.31
N HIS A 522 73.15 -13.80 -7.31
CA HIS A 522 74.08 -14.68 -8.01
C HIS A 522 75.45 -14.02 -8.21
N GLU A 523 76.25 -13.96 -7.13
CA GLU A 523 77.70 -14.26 -7.14
C GLU A 523 78.27 -14.42 -5.72
#